data_AF-A0A480AJ47-F1
#
_entry.id   AF-A0A480AJ47-F1
#
_cell.length_a   1.000
_cell.length_b   1.000
_cell.length_c   1.000
_cell.angle_alpha   90.00
_cell.angle_beta   90.00
_cell.angle_gamma   90.00
#
_symmetry.space_group_name_H-M   'P 1'
#
loop_
_entity.id
_entity.type
_entity.pdbx_description
1 polymer ?
#
loop_
_entity_poly.entity_id
_entity_poly.type
_entity_poly.pdbx_seq_one_letter_code
_entity_poly.pdbx_strand_id
1 'polypeptide(L)'
;MSKRLIELMTLADTLTPDEQLSLISHLTQRLQHCEIKRKPSRNLMEFAGIAPNLLGGMDAQEYVTRMRRGEFPDLELANQQLEKQK
;
A
#
# COMPACT_ATOMS: atom_id res chain seq x y z
N MET A 1 -14.80 -23.95 -14.12
CA MET A 1 -14.15 -24.68 -13.01
C MET A 1 -13.60 -25.99 -13.55
N SER A 2 -12.41 -26.42 -13.12
CA SER A 2 -11.82 -27.68 -13.58
C SER A 2 -12.63 -28.87 -13.04
N LYS A 3 -12.76 -29.95 -13.83
CA LYS A 3 -13.53 -31.14 -13.43
C LYS A 3 -13.04 -31.75 -12.10
N ARG A 4 -11.71 -31.80 -11.91
CA ARG A 4 -11.07 -32.26 -10.68
C ARG A 4 -11.43 -31.44 -9.44
N LEU A 5 -11.66 -30.13 -9.59
CA LEU A 5 -12.04 -29.29 -8.45
C LEU A 5 -13.46 -29.61 -7.98
N ILE A 6 -14.37 -29.84 -8.92
CA ILE A 6 -15.76 -30.19 -8.63
C ILE A 6 -15.83 -31.54 -7.89
N GLU A 7 -15.07 -32.53 -8.35
CA GLU A 7 -14.95 -33.84 -7.69
C GLU A 7 -14.42 -33.71 -6.25
N LEU A 8 -13.39 -32.89 -6.03
CA LEU A 8 -12.85 -32.64 -4.68
C LEU A 8 -13.86 -31.94 -3.76
N MET A 9 -14.67 -31.03 -4.28
CA MET A 9 -15.74 -30.38 -3.51
C MET A 9 -16.79 -31.41 -3.09
N THR A 10 -17.24 -32.27 -4.01
CA THR A 10 -18.21 -33.33 -3.68
C THR A 10 -17.67 -34.32 -2.66
N LEU A 11 -16.36 -34.62 -2.67
CA LEU A 11 -15.73 -35.46 -1.66
C LEU A 11 -15.61 -34.73 -0.31
N ALA A 12 -15.27 -33.44 -0.33
CA ALA A 12 -15.18 -32.64 0.89
C ALA A 12 -16.53 -32.49 1.60
N ASP A 13 -17.63 -32.44 0.85
CA ASP A 13 -18.99 -32.38 1.40
C ASP A 13 -19.39 -33.67 2.12
N THR A 14 -18.75 -34.81 1.84
CA THR A 14 -18.99 -36.08 2.53
C THR A 14 -18.21 -36.25 3.84
N LEU A 15 -17.25 -35.36 4.11
CA LEU A 15 -16.43 -35.37 5.33
C LEU A 15 -17.23 -34.84 6.53
N THR A 16 -16.81 -35.25 7.72
CA THR A 16 -17.31 -34.66 8.96
C THR A 16 -16.81 -33.21 9.13
N PRO A 17 -17.49 -32.37 9.92
CA PRO A 17 -17.05 -30.98 10.14
C PRO A 17 -15.60 -30.85 10.63
N ASP A 18 -15.14 -31.76 11.49
CA ASP A 18 -13.76 -31.76 12.01
C ASP A 18 -12.73 -32.08 10.91
N GLU A 19 -13.05 -33.03 10.03
CA GLU A 19 -12.20 -33.38 8.89
C GLU A 19 -12.18 -32.27 7.84
N GLN A 20 -13.30 -31.56 7.64
CA GLN A 20 -13.35 -30.38 6.79
C GLN A 20 -12.43 -29.27 7.33
N LEU A 21 -12.43 -29.02 8.64
CA LEU A 21 -11.52 -28.07 9.28
C LEU A 21 -10.05 -28.48 9.12
N SER A 22 -9.75 -29.78 9.26
CA SER A 22 -8.41 -30.31 9.01
C SER A 22 -7.95 -30.11 7.56
N LEU A 23 -8.85 -30.37 6.59
CA LEU A 23 -8.60 -30.13 5.17
C LEU A 23 -8.34 -28.65 4.87
N ILE A 24 -9.12 -27.74 5.46
CA ILE A 24 -8.91 -26.29 5.35
C ILE A 24 -7.53 -25.90 5.91
N SER A 25 -7.15 -26.41 7.08
CA SER A 25 -5.86 -26.14 7.71
C SER A 25 -4.69 -26.59 6.80
N HIS A 26 -4.77 -27.81 6.28
CA HIS A 26 -3.77 -28.34 5.35
C HIS A 26 -3.66 -27.51 4.06
N LEU A 27 -4.79 -27.11 3.48
CA LEU A 27 -4.80 -26.28 2.25
C LEU A 27 -4.24 -24.89 2.50
N THR A 28 -4.60 -24.25 3.62
CA THR A 28 -4.11 -22.91 3.97
C THR A 28 -2.61 -22.91 4.27
N GLN A 29 -2.10 -23.91 4.99
CA GLN A 29 -0.66 -24.06 5.24
C GLN A 29 0.13 -24.23 3.93
N ARG A 30 -0.39 -25.04 3.00
CA ARG A 30 0.24 -25.18 1.67
C ARG A 30 0.25 -23.87 0.89
N LEU A 31 -0.84 -23.09 0.95
CA LEU A 31 -0.93 -21.80 0.27
C LEU A 31 -0.05 -20.73 0.91
N GLN A 32 0.24 -20.80 2.21
CA GLN A 32 1.20 -19.91 2.88
C GLN A 32 2.64 -20.13 2.37
N HIS A 33 3.00 -21.39 2.08
CA HIS A 33 4.32 -21.74 1.55
C HIS A 33 4.42 -21.62 0.03
N CYS A 34 3.29 -21.61 -0.67
CA CYS A 34 3.29 -21.14 -2.05
C CYS A 34 3.64 -19.66 -2.03
N GLU A 35 4.78 -19.30 -2.60
CA GLU A 35 5.01 -17.96 -3.14
C GLU A 35 3.95 -17.73 -4.22
N ILE A 36 2.74 -17.36 -3.79
CA ILE A 36 1.78 -16.67 -4.63
C ILE A 36 2.56 -15.44 -5.02
N LYS A 37 3.18 -15.47 -6.20
CA LYS A 37 3.79 -14.31 -6.85
C LYS A 37 2.66 -13.30 -6.99
N ARG A 38 2.41 -12.53 -5.93
CA ARG A 38 1.58 -11.35 -5.97
C ARG A 38 2.21 -10.57 -7.11
N LYS A 39 1.45 -10.43 -8.20
CA LYS A 39 1.83 -9.53 -9.28
C LYS A 39 2.22 -8.23 -8.58
N PRO A 40 3.48 -7.76 -8.69
CA PRO A 40 3.91 -6.60 -7.93
C PRO A 40 2.91 -5.49 -8.22
N SER A 41 2.33 -4.93 -7.16
CA SER A 41 1.26 -3.94 -7.24
C SER A 41 1.85 -2.62 -7.72
N ARG A 42 2.18 -2.57 -9.01
CA ARG A 42 2.91 -1.47 -9.68
C ARG A 42 4.28 -1.16 -9.05
N ASN A 43 5.16 -0.61 -9.87
CA ASN A 43 6.43 -0.16 -9.36
C ASN A 43 6.19 1.12 -8.55
N LEU A 44 6.39 1.12 -7.23
CA LEU A 44 6.20 2.31 -6.40
C LEU A 44 7.12 3.47 -6.82
N MET A 45 8.20 3.17 -7.53
CA MET A 45 9.06 4.18 -8.15
C MET A 45 8.34 4.97 -9.25
N GLU A 46 7.22 4.50 -9.80
CA GLU A 46 6.36 5.27 -10.72
C GLU A 46 5.76 6.50 -10.04
N PHE A 47 5.63 6.51 -8.70
CA PHE A 47 5.14 7.67 -7.96
C PHE A 47 6.25 8.68 -7.58
N ALA A 48 7.52 8.34 -7.82
CA ALA A 48 8.62 9.25 -7.57
C ALA A 48 8.54 10.45 -8.54
N GLY A 49 8.23 11.63 -8.02
CA GLY A 49 8.11 12.87 -8.79
C GLY A 49 6.68 13.30 -9.15
N ILE A 50 5.65 12.52 -8.80
CA ILE A 50 4.25 12.86 -9.14
C ILE A 50 3.69 14.02 -8.29
N ALA A 51 4.24 14.26 -7.10
CA ALA A 51 3.62 15.21 -6.16
C ALA A 51 4.58 15.84 -5.13
N PRO A 52 5.63 16.58 -5.54
CA PRO A 52 6.37 17.40 -4.57
C PRO A 52 5.50 18.53 -3.99
N ASN A 53 4.55 19.06 -4.79
CA ASN A 53 3.78 20.27 -4.45
C ASN A 53 2.33 19.97 -4.05
N LEU A 54 1.83 18.76 -4.31
CA LEU A 54 0.45 18.36 -3.98
C LEU A 54 0.29 17.92 -2.51
N LEU A 55 1.39 17.59 -1.83
CA LEU A 55 1.42 17.19 -0.42
C LEU A 55 1.82 18.36 0.51
N GLY A 56 1.65 19.61 0.04
CA GLY A 56 1.87 20.81 0.84
C GLY A 56 3.30 21.38 0.81
N GLY A 57 4.16 20.88 -0.09
CA GLY A 57 5.48 21.44 -0.34
C GLY A 57 5.44 22.62 -1.32
N MET A 58 6.38 23.57 -1.16
CA MET A 58 6.61 24.64 -2.14
C MET A 58 7.43 24.09 -3.31
N ASP A 59 7.10 24.52 -4.53
CA ASP A 59 7.88 24.17 -5.71
C ASP A 59 9.34 24.63 -5.56
N ALA A 60 10.29 23.80 -5.98
CA ALA A 60 11.72 24.10 -5.83
C ALA A 60 12.13 25.38 -6.57
N GLN A 61 11.55 25.64 -7.75
CA GLN A 61 11.82 26.85 -8.52
C GLN A 61 11.18 28.08 -7.88
N GLU A 62 9.99 27.92 -7.33
CA GLU A 62 9.30 28.97 -6.57
C GLU A 62 10.10 29.36 -5.32
N TYR A 63 10.58 28.40 -4.54
CA TYR A 63 11.43 28.65 -3.37
C TYR A 63 12.67 29.48 -3.73
N VAL A 64 13.41 29.07 -4.77
CA VAL A 64 14.59 29.79 -5.24
C VAL A 64 14.24 31.20 -5.72
N THR A 65 13.10 31.36 -6.39
CA THR A 65 12.64 32.67 -6.87
C THR A 65 12.31 33.61 -5.71
N ARG A 66 11.64 33.12 -4.66
CA ARG A 66 11.32 33.88 -3.44
C ARG A 66 12.58 34.27 -2.67
N MET A 67 13.51 33.33 -2.49
CA MET A 67 14.82 33.60 -1.88
C MET A 67 15.60 34.70 -2.60
N ARG A 68 15.58 34.72 -3.94
CA ARG A 68 16.22 35.78 -4.74
C ARG A 68 15.54 37.15 -4.60
N ARG A 69 14.24 37.17 -4.27
CA ARG A 69 13.48 38.40 -3.97
C ARG A 69 13.65 38.89 -2.53
N GLY A 70 14.37 38.14 -1.69
CA GLY A 70 14.52 38.43 -0.27
C GLY A 70 13.31 38.02 0.58
N GLU A 71 12.41 37.21 0.02
CA GLU A 71 11.35 36.55 0.77
C GLU A 71 11.93 35.24 1.32
N PHE A 72 11.72 34.97 2.61
CA PHE A 72 12.27 33.80 3.30
C PHE A 72 11.13 32.88 3.75
N PRO A 73 10.70 31.94 2.89
CA PRO A 73 9.57 31.05 3.15
C PRO A 73 9.67 30.27 4.47
N ASP A 74 10.89 29.89 4.85
CA ASP A 74 11.13 29.09 6.06
C ASP A 74 10.82 29.88 7.34
N LEU A 75 11.06 31.19 7.34
CA LEU A 75 10.75 32.07 8.47
C LEU A 75 9.24 32.30 8.61
N GLU A 76 8.53 32.40 7.48
CA GLU A 76 7.07 32.52 7.45
C GLU A 76 6.40 31.25 7.99
N LEU A 77 6.87 30.07 7.57
CA LEU A 77 6.38 28.77 8.05
C LEU A 77 6.59 28.62 9.55
N ALA A 78 7.75 29.02 10.08
CA ALA A 78 8.05 28.96 11.51
C ALA A 78 7.13 29.87 12.33
N ASN A 79 6.89 31.10 11.87
CA ASN A 79 6.00 32.05 12.55
C ASN A 79 4.55 31.55 12.57
N GLN A 80 4.05 31.02 11.45
CA GLN A 80 2.70 30.44 11.37
C GLN A 80 2.50 29.23 12.29
N GLN A 81 3.54 28.40 12.47
CA GLN A 81 3.49 27.27 13.40
C GLN A 81 3.47 27.74 14.86
N LEU A 82 4.20 28.80 15.18
CA LEU A 82 4.22 29.42 16.51
C LEU A 82 2.88 30.07 16.87
N GLU A 83 2.21 30.70 15.91
CA GLU A 83 0.87 31.27 16.09
C GLU A 83 -0.22 30.21 16.28
N LYS A 84 -0.09 29.05 15.63
CA LYS A 84 -1.02 27.92 15.80
C LYS A 84 -0.89 27.19 17.15
N GLN A 85 0.18 27.45 17.91
CA GLN A 85 0.44 26.84 19.22
C GLN A 85 0.00 27.73 20.40
N LYS A 86 -0.59 28.90 20.13
CA LYS A 86 -1.23 29.77 21.13
C LYS A 86 -2.74 29.58 21.11
#